data_AF-A0A2N0LQN2-F1
#
_entry.id   AF-A0A2N0LQN2-F1
#
_cell.length_a   1.000
_cell.length_b   1.000
_cell.length_c   1.000
_cell.angle_alpha   90.00
_cell.angle_beta   90.00
_cell.angle_gamma   90.00
#
_symmetry.space_group_name_H-M   'P 1'
#
loop_
_entity.id
_entity.type
_entity.pdbx_description
1 polymer ?
#
loop_
_entity_poly.entity_id
_entity_poly.type
_entity_poly.pdbx_seq_one_letter_code
_entity_poly.pdbx_strand_id
1 'polypeptide(L)'
;MVGVAHRGNIPLEDIEVEFEVEPINRPNAIGFGVKELVTLKGRISESERVRLVRASQYCPVGQALTKGSMEVEDEVRWSTGETISASPAPEVLQPLEGDLTAIPFGSVIGRYLLDTKEHDETGAMVHEGQAKVSVRLENLTRSSRWTLLGGHSSEGWVPPPFPLAHGAWAASTVSTLSQLLPQCTEDAGDLGVELFMAAAGGGVGQSQANAAEGVVGRRQILRRITVPGTPSTTPLIAVQAALQRDPISLTYRNGGILLHHEVVVA
;
A
#
# COMPACT_ATOMS: atom_id res chain seq x y z
N MET A 1 -2.36 15.92 0.03
CA MET A 1 -3.03 17.08 -0.61
C MET A 1 -4.31 17.47 0.12
N VAL A 2 -5.27 16.57 0.29
CA VAL A 2 -6.58 16.86 0.93
C VAL A 2 -6.45 17.60 2.27
N GLY A 3 -5.61 17.10 3.20
CA GLY A 3 -5.40 17.79 4.48
C GLY A 3 -4.70 19.17 4.37
N VAL A 4 -3.95 19.43 3.30
CA VAL A 4 -3.39 20.77 3.03
C VAL A 4 -4.46 21.71 2.51
N ALA A 5 -5.35 21.22 1.64
CA ALA A 5 -6.49 21.98 1.16
C ALA A 5 -7.45 22.35 2.29
N HIS A 6 -7.82 21.38 3.13
CA HIS A 6 -8.67 21.59 4.28
C HIS A 6 -8.10 22.63 5.25
N ARG A 7 -6.86 22.44 5.74
CA ARG A 7 -6.21 23.41 6.64
C ARG A 7 -5.94 24.77 6.01
N GLY A 8 -5.82 24.81 4.68
CA GLY A 8 -5.60 26.03 3.92
C GLY A 8 -6.89 26.76 3.54
N ASN A 9 -8.07 26.19 3.82
CA ASN A 9 -9.36 26.64 3.28
C ASN A 9 -9.34 26.84 1.75
N ILE A 10 -8.62 25.96 1.04
CA ILE A 10 -8.52 26.01 -0.42
C ILE A 10 -9.85 25.50 -1.00
N PRO A 11 -10.54 26.24 -1.88
CA PRO A 11 -11.88 25.91 -2.37
C PRO A 11 -11.82 24.81 -3.46
N LEU A 12 -11.46 23.60 -3.05
CA LEU A 12 -11.50 22.42 -3.91
C LEU A 12 -12.94 21.92 -4.07
N GLU A 13 -13.35 21.73 -5.32
CA GLU A 13 -14.62 21.11 -5.71
C GLU A 13 -14.51 19.59 -5.75
N ASP A 14 -13.39 19.04 -6.23
CA ASP A 14 -13.17 17.60 -6.34
C ASP A 14 -11.68 17.23 -6.30
N ILE A 15 -11.40 16.00 -5.89
CA ILE A 15 -10.07 15.39 -5.93
C ILE A 15 -10.22 13.97 -6.45
N GLU A 16 -9.69 13.75 -7.64
CA GLU A 16 -9.60 12.44 -8.27
C GLU A 16 -8.14 12.02 -8.37
N VAL A 17 -7.87 10.74 -8.08
CA VAL A 17 -6.55 10.15 -8.27
C VAL A 17 -6.72 8.89 -9.11
N GLU A 18 -6.08 8.87 -10.27
CA GLU A 18 -6.01 7.72 -11.15
C GLU A 18 -4.63 7.06 -11.02
N PHE A 19 -4.64 5.74 -10.92
CA PHE A 19 -3.44 4.91 -10.88
C PHE A 19 -3.50 3.95 -12.06
N GLU A 20 -2.54 4.04 -12.98
CA GLU A 20 -2.30 2.99 -13.96
C GLU A 20 -1.30 1.99 -13.39
N VAL A 21 -1.63 0.70 -13.48
CA VAL A 21 -0.79 -0.40 -13.00
C VAL A 21 -0.28 -1.17 -14.20
N GLU A 22 1.04 -1.29 -14.30
CA GLU A 22 1.70 -2.00 -15.39
C GLU A 22 2.79 -2.96 -14.87
N PRO A 23 3.04 -4.08 -15.57
CA PRO A 23 4.19 -4.94 -15.28
C PRO A 23 5.52 -4.20 -15.47
N ILE A 24 6.50 -4.47 -14.59
CA ILE A 24 7.86 -3.96 -14.79
C ILE A 24 8.63 -4.91 -15.70
N ASN A 25 8.99 -4.45 -16.90
CA ASN A 25 9.77 -5.22 -17.86
C ASN A 25 11.27 -5.26 -17.49
N ARG A 26 11.64 -6.11 -16.52
CA ARG A 26 13.04 -6.53 -16.31
C ARG A 26 13.13 -8.06 -16.34
N PRO A 27 14.29 -8.64 -16.73
CA PRO A 27 14.48 -10.09 -16.66
C PRO A 27 14.20 -10.59 -15.23
N ASN A 28 13.32 -11.58 -15.08
CA ASN A 28 12.87 -12.13 -13.79
C ASN A 28 12.15 -11.14 -12.86
N ALA A 29 11.67 -9.99 -13.35
CA ALA A 29 10.89 -9.08 -12.52
C ALA A 29 9.49 -9.66 -12.26
N ILE A 30 9.28 -10.03 -11.00
CA ILE A 30 7.97 -10.24 -10.43
C ILE A 30 7.62 -8.93 -9.71
N GLY A 31 6.77 -8.10 -10.32
CA GLY A 31 6.47 -6.78 -9.79
C GLY A 31 5.64 -5.93 -10.73
N PHE A 32 5.26 -4.75 -10.25
CA PHE A 32 4.47 -3.80 -11.00
C PHE A 32 4.94 -2.38 -10.70
N GLY A 33 4.69 -1.50 -11.65
CA GLY A 33 4.83 -0.08 -11.50
C GLY A 33 3.47 0.60 -11.53
N VAL A 34 3.42 1.77 -10.90
CA VAL A 34 2.24 2.59 -10.77
C VAL A 34 2.54 3.97 -11.36
N LYS A 35 1.69 4.43 -12.26
CA LYS A 35 1.67 5.84 -12.70
C LYS A 35 0.49 6.50 -12.02
N GLU A 36 0.72 7.59 -11.31
CA GLU A 36 -0.30 8.34 -10.58
C GLU A 36 -0.60 9.66 -11.29
N LEU A 37 -1.87 9.89 -11.60
CA LEU A 37 -2.40 11.16 -12.06
C LEU A 37 -3.38 11.70 -11.02
N VAL A 38 -3.08 12.87 -10.47
CA VAL A 38 -3.97 13.59 -9.56
C VAL A 38 -4.65 14.71 -10.32
N THR A 39 -5.97 14.74 -10.31
CA THR A 39 -6.76 15.85 -10.83
C THR A 39 -7.41 16.61 -9.68
N LEU A 40 -7.08 17.89 -9.57
CA LEU A 40 -7.63 18.82 -8.60
C LEU A 40 -8.59 19.75 -9.31
N LYS A 41 -9.85 19.77 -8.89
CA LYS A 41 -10.87 20.65 -9.48
C LYS A 41 -11.23 21.78 -8.53
N GLY A 42 -11.28 23.01 -9.02
CA GLY A 42 -11.83 24.15 -8.28
C GLY A 42 -11.15 25.50 -8.57
N ARG A 43 -11.56 26.53 -7.83
CA ARG A 43 -10.99 27.89 -7.97
C ARG A 43 -9.69 28.02 -7.21
N ILE A 44 -8.63 27.39 -7.72
CA ILE A 44 -7.32 27.33 -7.08
C ILE A 44 -6.42 28.44 -7.63
N SER A 45 -5.86 29.27 -6.74
CA SER A 45 -4.82 30.23 -7.12
C SER A 45 -3.48 29.55 -7.42
N GLU A 46 -2.59 30.24 -8.13
CA GLU A 46 -1.28 29.68 -8.48
C GLU A 46 -0.43 29.33 -7.25
N SER A 47 -0.51 30.12 -6.18
CA SER A 47 0.20 29.84 -4.93
C SER A 47 -0.34 28.60 -4.21
N GLU A 48 -1.66 28.41 -4.23
CA GLU A 48 -2.32 27.21 -3.69
C GLU A 48 -1.99 25.96 -4.52
N ARG A 49 -1.95 26.09 -5.85
CA ARG A 49 -1.51 25.01 -6.75
C ARG A 49 -0.10 24.55 -6.40
N VAL A 50 0.86 25.46 -6.33
CA VAL A 50 2.25 25.13 -5.97
C VAL A 50 2.32 24.43 -4.61
N ARG A 51 1.54 24.90 -3.64
CA ARG A 51 1.47 24.28 -2.30
C ARG A 51 0.91 22.85 -2.35
N LEU A 52 -0.13 22.60 -3.16
CA LEU A 52 -0.73 21.27 -3.32
C LEU A 52 0.17 20.30 -4.08
N VAL A 53 0.82 20.75 -5.16
CA VAL A 53 1.81 19.96 -5.91
C VAL A 53 2.99 19.57 -5.02
N ARG A 54 3.52 20.51 -4.23
CA ARG A 54 4.58 20.17 -3.27
C ARG A 54 4.09 19.15 -2.24
N ALA A 55 2.84 19.29 -1.77
CA ALA A 55 2.26 18.36 -0.81
C ALA A 55 1.99 16.97 -1.39
N SER A 56 1.83 16.81 -2.70
CA SER A 56 1.68 15.50 -3.35
C SER A 56 3.02 14.79 -3.47
N GLN A 57 4.04 15.48 -3.97
CA GLN A 57 5.38 14.94 -4.24
C GLN A 57 6.17 14.62 -2.97
N TYR A 58 5.93 15.38 -1.90
CA TYR A 58 6.71 15.32 -0.66
C TYR A 58 5.87 14.94 0.56
N CYS A 59 4.70 14.31 0.35
CA CYS A 59 3.96 13.71 1.45
C CYS A 59 4.81 12.59 2.09
N PRO A 60 5.23 12.69 3.37
CA PRO A 60 6.06 11.66 4.00
C PRO A 60 5.41 10.28 3.99
N VAL A 61 4.08 10.25 4.08
CA VAL A 61 3.26 9.03 4.00
C VAL A 61 3.33 8.39 2.61
N GLY A 62 3.12 9.18 1.56
CA GLY A 62 3.16 8.68 0.18
C GLY A 62 4.57 8.23 -0.22
N GLN A 63 5.59 9.05 0.07
CA GLN A 63 6.98 8.71 -0.21
C GLN A 63 7.42 7.41 0.46
N ALA A 64 6.86 7.11 1.63
CA ALA A 64 7.22 5.90 2.34
C ALA A 64 6.87 4.63 1.51
N LEU A 65 5.74 4.67 0.82
CA LEU A 65 5.24 3.55 0.02
C LEU A 65 5.87 3.54 -1.40
N THR A 66 6.30 4.68 -1.90
CA THR A 66 6.62 4.82 -3.33
C THR A 66 8.11 4.91 -3.66
N LYS A 67 8.98 5.11 -2.65
CA LYS A 67 10.42 5.37 -2.85
C LYS A 67 11.36 4.39 -2.13
N GLY A 68 10.90 3.15 -1.89
CA GLY A 68 11.72 2.11 -1.29
C GLY A 68 12.11 2.39 0.16
N SER A 69 11.22 3.01 0.92
CA SER A 69 11.49 3.37 2.32
C SER A 69 11.19 2.26 3.32
N MET A 70 10.61 1.14 2.88
CA MET A 70 10.14 0.08 3.77
C MET A 70 11.30 -0.85 4.13
N GLU A 71 11.57 -0.95 5.42
CA GLU A 71 12.44 -1.96 6.01
C GLU A 71 11.55 -3.04 6.62
N VAL A 72 11.63 -4.26 6.09
CA VAL A 72 10.71 -5.35 6.43
C VAL A 72 11.42 -6.35 7.31
N GLU A 73 10.87 -6.60 8.48
CA GLU A 73 11.22 -7.71 9.35
C GLU A 73 10.10 -8.74 9.31
N ASP A 74 10.43 -10.01 9.08
CA ASP A 74 9.45 -11.09 8.96
C ASP A 74 9.42 -11.90 10.28
N GLU A 75 8.24 -12.19 10.81
CA GLU A 75 8.02 -13.12 11.94
C GLU A 75 7.12 -14.24 11.46
N VAL A 76 7.61 -15.49 11.44
CA VAL A 76 6.83 -16.64 11.00
C VAL A 76 6.29 -17.39 12.22
N ARG A 77 4.99 -17.61 12.24
CA ARG A 77 4.26 -18.35 13.27
C ARG A 77 3.60 -19.56 12.62
N TRP A 78 3.86 -20.72 13.18
CA TRP A 78 3.18 -21.95 12.76
C TRP A 78 1.88 -22.10 13.54
N SER A 79 0.86 -22.73 12.93
CA SER A 79 -0.42 -22.96 13.62
C SER A 79 -0.28 -23.84 14.87
N THR A 80 0.82 -24.59 15.01
CA THR A 80 1.19 -25.31 16.24
C THR A 80 1.76 -24.43 17.36
N GLY A 81 1.93 -23.13 17.13
CA GLY A 81 2.37 -22.14 18.12
C GLY A 81 3.87 -21.85 18.13
N GLU A 82 4.68 -22.56 17.33
CA GLU A 82 6.10 -22.22 17.18
C GLU A 82 6.25 -20.89 16.45
N THR A 83 7.19 -20.04 16.88
CA THR A 83 7.42 -18.72 16.32
C THR A 83 8.91 -18.52 16.09
N ILE A 84 9.28 -18.06 14.89
CA ILE A 84 10.66 -17.76 14.52
C ILE A 84 10.71 -16.38 13.85
N SER A 85 11.53 -15.48 14.39
CA SER A 85 11.91 -14.25 13.71
C SER A 85 12.82 -14.59 12.53
N ALA A 86 12.42 -14.18 11.34
CA ALA A 86 13.17 -14.39 10.12
C ALA A 86 13.96 -13.11 9.81
N SER A 87 15.28 -13.20 9.94
CA SER A 87 16.17 -12.19 9.35
C SER A 87 16.00 -12.16 7.84
N PRO A 88 16.41 -11.09 7.14
CA PRO A 88 16.34 -11.04 5.69
C PRO A 88 16.91 -12.32 5.07
N ALA A 89 16.10 -12.94 4.22
CA ALA A 89 16.45 -14.11 3.43
C ALA A 89 17.86 -13.90 2.81
N PRO A 90 18.82 -14.84 2.98
CA PRO A 90 20.11 -14.75 2.32
C PRO A 90 19.94 -14.46 0.81
N GLU A 91 20.76 -13.58 0.24
CA GLU A 91 20.71 -13.21 -1.19
C GLU A 91 20.78 -14.43 -2.14
N VAL A 92 21.27 -15.57 -1.64
CA VAL A 92 21.54 -16.80 -2.39
C VAL A 92 20.37 -17.80 -2.37
N LEU A 93 19.25 -17.48 -1.72
CA LEU A 93 18.10 -18.39 -1.75
C LEU A 93 17.56 -18.52 -3.18
N GLN A 94 17.41 -19.76 -3.63
CA GLN A 94 16.76 -20.03 -4.90
C GLN A 94 15.25 -19.81 -4.73
N PRO A 95 14.59 -19.07 -5.64
CA PRO A 95 13.15 -18.96 -5.62
C PRO A 95 12.50 -20.34 -5.76
N LEU A 96 11.38 -20.57 -5.06
CA LEU A 96 10.61 -21.80 -5.24
C LEU A 96 10.09 -21.93 -6.67
N GLU A 97 10.08 -23.15 -7.20
CA GLU A 97 9.41 -23.49 -8.46
C GLU A 97 7.88 -23.31 -8.33
N GLY A 98 7.24 -22.93 -9.44
CA GLY A 98 5.81 -22.65 -9.49
C GLY A 98 5.51 -21.34 -10.23
N ASP A 99 4.36 -21.24 -10.87
CA ASP A 99 3.97 -20.02 -11.56
C ASP A 99 3.15 -19.13 -10.63
N LEU A 100 3.51 -17.85 -10.57
CA LEU A 100 2.65 -16.83 -9.98
C LEU A 100 1.74 -16.27 -11.05
N THR A 101 0.53 -15.87 -10.64
CA THR A 101 -0.38 -15.17 -11.54
C THR A 101 0.28 -13.88 -12.03
N ALA A 102 0.38 -13.72 -13.35
CA ALA A 102 0.88 -12.49 -13.95
C ALA A 102 -0.03 -11.32 -13.58
N ILE A 103 0.58 -10.17 -13.23
CA ILE A 103 -0.17 -8.95 -12.94
C ILE A 103 -0.68 -8.39 -14.28
N PRO A 104 -2.01 -8.34 -14.53
CA PRO A 104 -2.53 -7.76 -15.75
C PRO A 104 -2.46 -6.24 -15.71
N PHE A 105 -2.57 -5.60 -16.88
CA PHE A 105 -2.81 -4.17 -16.94
C PHE A 105 -4.15 -3.80 -16.31
N GLY A 106 -4.20 -2.64 -15.68
CA GLY A 106 -5.41 -2.13 -15.07
C GLY A 106 -5.29 -0.71 -14.58
N SER A 107 -6.42 -0.18 -14.11
CA SER A 107 -6.46 1.13 -13.47
C SER A 107 -7.25 1.12 -12.18
N VAL A 108 -6.82 1.96 -11.24
CA VAL A 108 -7.50 2.20 -9.97
C VAL A 108 -7.82 3.68 -9.89
N ILE A 109 -9.09 4.02 -9.71
CA ILE A 109 -9.53 5.40 -9.55
C ILE A 109 -10.00 5.57 -8.11
N GLY A 110 -9.28 6.40 -7.35
CA GLY A 110 -9.65 6.85 -6.02
C GLY A 110 -10.34 8.20 -6.08
N ARG A 111 -11.54 8.29 -5.49
CA ARG A 111 -12.27 9.55 -5.30
C ARG A 111 -12.55 9.77 -3.82
N TYR A 112 -12.26 10.97 -3.35
CA TYR A 112 -12.59 11.38 -1.99
C TYR A 112 -14.05 11.89 -1.94
N LEU A 113 -14.80 11.40 -0.97
CA LEU A 113 -16.15 11.83 -0.63
C LEU A 113 -16.06 12.68 0.63
N LEU A 114 -15.80 13.98 0.46
CA LEU A 114 -15.48 14.89 1.57
C LEU A 114 -16.67 15.14 2.50
N ASP A 115 -17.89 15.01 2.00
CA ASP A 115 -19.11 15.34 2.74
C ASP A 115 -19.68 14.19 3.58
N THR A 116 -19.06 13.01 3.54
CA THR A 116 -19.54 11.86 4.33
C THR A 116 -19.15 12.03 5.79
N LYS A 117 -20.14 11.92 6.70
CA LYS A 117 -19.94 11.99 8.15
C LYS A 117 -20.66 10.83 8.83
N GLU A 118 -19.98 10.18 9.76
CA GLU A 118 -20.51 9.16 10.66
C GLU A 118 -20.64 9.76 12.06
N HIS A 119 -21.78 9.50 12.71
CA HIS A 119 -22.09 10.03 14.03
C HIS A 119 -22.38 8.87 15.00
N ASP A 120 -22.05 9.04 16.27
CA ASP A 120 -22.41 8.10 17.31
C ASP A 120 -23.89 8.23 17.71
N GLU A 121 -24.31 7.40 18.67
CA GLU A 121 -25.68 7.39 19.20
C GLU A 121 -26.10 8.70 19.88
N THR A 122 -25.12 9.54 20.27
CA THR A 122 -25.37 10.87 20.87
C THR A 122 -25.47 11.98 19.82
N GLY A 123 -25.19 11.66 18.55
CA GLY A 123 -25.13 12.59 17.43
C GLY A 123 -23.78 13.32 17.33
N ALA A 124 -22.77 12.92 18.11
CA ALA A 124 -21.42 13.47 17.97
C ALA A 124 -20.73 12.82 16.77
N MET A 125 -19.98 13.61 15.99
CA MET A 125 -19.27 13.09 14.82
C MET A 125 -18.09 12.22 15.28
N VAL A 126 -18.06 10.99 14.77
CA VAL A 126 -17.01 9.98 15.06
C VAL A 126 -16.03 9.91 13.90
N HIS A 127 -16.57 9.93 12.68
CA HIS A 127 -15.77 9.88 11.47
C HIS A 127 -16.23 10.86 10.40
N GLU A 128 -15.28 11.35 9.61
CA GLU A 128 -15.53 12.15 8.42
C GLU A 128 -14.65 11.72 7.26
N GLY A 129 -15.16 11.95 6.05
CA GLY A 129 -14.50 11.64 4.78
C GLY A 129 -14.47 10.13 4.47
N GLN A 130 -14.86 9.78 3.25
CA GLN A 130 -14.79 8.41 2.73
C GLN A 130 -14.00 8.37 1.42
N ALA A 131 -13.30 7.27 1.15
CA ALA A 131 -12.72 7.03 -0.18
C ALA A 131 -13.57 6.01 -0.95
N LYS A 132 -13.88 6.36 -2.20
CA LYS A 132 -14.42 5.43 -3.19
C LYS A 132 -13.31 5.00 -4.13
N VAL A 133 -13.02 3.72 -4.15
CA VAL A 133 -12.00 3.12 -5.00
C VAL A 133 -12.68 2.29 -6.08
N SER A 134 -12.52 2.68 -7.34
CA SER A 134 -12.96 1.89 -8.49
C SER A 134 -11.75 1.17 -9.08
N VAL A 135 -11.78 -0.15 -9.13
CA VAL A 135 -10.71 -0.97 -9.73
C VAL A 135 -11.20 -1.49 -11.08
N ARG A 136 -10.38 -1.35 -12.12
CA ARG A 136 -10.60 -1.91 -13.45
C ARG A 136 -9.41 -2.78 -13.82
N LEU A 137 -9.68 -3.99 -14.29
CA LEU A 137 -8.63 -4.90 -14.77
C LEU A 137 -8.98 -5.39 -16.17
N GLU A 138 -7.96 -5.48 -17.01
CA GLU A 138 -8.00 -6.23 -18.26
C GLU A 138 -7.82 -7.71 -17.95
N ASN A 139 -8.87 -8.33 -17.42
CA ASN A 139 -8.93 -9.78 -17.35
C ASN A 139 -9.06 -10.29 -18.80
N LEU A 140 -8.24 -11.29 -19.15
CA LEU A 140 -8.00 -11.86 -20.50
C LEU A 140 -9.25 -12.33 -21.28
N THR A 141 -10.47 -12.15 -20.76
CA THR A 141 -11.74 -12.43 -21.47
C THR A 141 -12.85 -11.40 -21.27
N ARG A 142 -12.74 -10.45 -20.31
CA ARG A 142 -13.72 -9.37 -20.06
C ARG A 142 -13.17 -8.27 -19.15
N SER A 143 -13.55 -7.02 -19.41
CA SER A 143 -13.26 -5.93 -18.47
C SER A 143 -14.07 -6.13 -17.19
N SER A 144 -13.36 -6.25 -16.07
CA SER A 144 -13.98 -6.39 -14.75
C SER A 144 -13.85 -5.07 -14.00
N ARG A 145 -14.92 -4.68 -13.30
CA ARG A 145 -14.95 -3.46 -12.48
C ARG A 145 -15.42 -3.78 -11.07
N TRP A 146 -14.61 -3.42 -10.09
CA TRP A 146 -14.99 -3.44 -8.68
C TRP A 146 -15.10 -2.02 -8.15
N THR A 147 -15.95 -1.83 -7.15
CA THR A 147 -16.03 -0.58 -6.39
C THR A 147 -15.96 -0.93 -4.92
N LEU A 148 -14.96 -0.39 -4.26
CA LEU A 148 -14.74 -0.50 -2.82
C LEU A 148 -15.04 0.86 -2.21
N LEU A 149 -15.79 0.86 -1.11
CA LEU A 149 -16.04 2.04 -0.29
C LEU A 149 -15.38 1.79 1.05
N GLY A 150 -14.52 2.72 1.49
CA GLY A 150 -13.83 2.56 2.76
C GLY A 150 -12.88 3.70 3.08
N GLY A 151 -12.35 3.67 4.30
CA GLY A 151 -11.53 4.73 4.86
C GLY A 151 -12.42 5.79 5.50
N HIS A 152 -12.36 5.86 6.82
CA HIS A 152 -12.96 6.90 7.64
C HIS A 152 -11.83 7.56 8.42
N SER A 153 -11.93 8.86 8.69
CA SER A 153 -10.95 9.60 9.49
C SER A 153 -11.61 10.34 10.64
N SER A 154 -10.82 10.74 11.64
CA SER A 154 -11.27 11.67 12.68
C SER A 154 -11.43 13.10 12.11
N GLU A 155 -12.08 13.98 12.88
CA GLU A 155 -12.24 15.40 12.55
C GLU A 155 -10.94 16.09 12.11
N GLY A 156 -11.00 16.81 10.98
CA GLY A 156 -9.89 17.55 10.38
C GLY A 156 -8.80 16.65 9.78
N TRP A 157 -9.00 15.34 9.78
CA TRP A 157 -8.11 14.34 9.21
C TRP A 157 -8.78 13.65 8.03
N VAL A 158 -7.95 13.05 7.17
CA VAL A 158 -8.40 12.37 5.95
C VAL A 158 -7.93 10.92 6.08
N PRO A 159 -8.67 9.92 5.56
CA PRO A 159 -8.30 8.53 5.78
C PRO A 159 -6.88 8.31 5.28
N PRO A 160 -5.95 7.84 6.14
CA PRO A 160 -4.59 7.60 5.69
C PRO A 160 -4.63 6.50 4.62
N PRO A 161 -3.85 6.59 3.53
CA PRO A 161 -3.81 5.53 2.51
C PRO A 161 -3.22 4.21 3.03
N PHE A 162 -2.60 4.24 4.23
CA PHE A 162 -1.87 3.13 4.82
C PHE A 162 -2.68 1.85 5.02
N PRO A 163 -3.91 1.85 5.59
CA PRO A 163 -4.65 0.61 5.81
C PRO A 163 -4.97 -0.13 4.51
N LEU A 164 -5.25 0.60 3.42
CA LEU A 164 -5.52 0.00 2.11
C LEU A 164 -4.24 -0.57 1.48
N ALA A 165 -3.13 0.16 1.54
CA ALA A 165 -1.84 -0.33 1.04
C ALA A 165 -1.34 -1.56 1.84
N HIS A 166 -1.53 -1.55 3.15
CA HIS A 166 -1.19 -2.70 4.01
C HIS A 166 -2.10 -3.89 3.73
N GLY A 167 -3.40 -3.68 3.60
CA GLY A 167 -4.34 -4.75 3.23
C GLY A 167 -3.96 -5.39 1.90
N ALA A 168 -3.60 -4.58 0.89
CA ALA A 168 -3.12 -5.08 -0.40
C ALA A 168 -1.82 -5.89 -0.26
N TRP A 169 -0.86 -5.41 0.56
CA TRP A 169 0.39 -6.13 0.78
C TRP A 169 0.19 -7.46 1.54
N ALA A 170 -0.64 -7.46 2.58
CA ALA A 170 -0.99 -8.68 3.29
C ALA A 170 -1.67 -9.69 2.34
N ALA A 171 -2.63 -9.25 1.53
CA ALA A 171 -3.29 -10.09 0.54
C ALA A 171 -2.34 -10.65 -0.53
N SER A 172 -1.42 -9.82 -1.06
CA SER A 172 -0.37 -10.25 -1.99
C SER A 172 0.52 -11.31 -1.37
N THR A 173 0.89 -11.14 -0.09
CA THR A 173 1.71 -12.11 0.64
C THR A 173 0.96 -13.44 0.82
N VAL A 174 -0.30 -13.40 1.27
CA VAL A 174 -1.16 -14.60 1.42
C VAL A 174 -1.28 -15.34 0.09
N SER A 175 -1.62 -14.62 -0.99
CA SER A 175 -1.81 -15.24 -2.31
C SER A 175 -0.51 -15.87 -2.81
N THR A 176 0.64 -15.20 -2.65
CA THR A 176 1.96 -15.72 -3.01
C THR A 176 2.28 -17.01 -2.25
N LEU A 177 2.10 -17.00 -0.93
CA LEU A 177 2.35 -18.18 -0.09
C LEU A 177 1.43 -19.33 -0.47
N SER A 178 0.15 -19.05 -0.74
CA SER A 178 -0.81 -20.09 -1.10
C SER A 178 -0.53 -20.77 -2.45
N GLN A 179 0.02 -20.02 -3.41
CA GLN A 179 0.36 -20.55 -4.73
C GLN A 179 1.67 -21.34 -4.71
N LEU A 180 2.65 -20.92 -3.90
CA LEU A 180 4.00 -21.50 -3.92
C LEU A 180 4.24 -22.56 -2.84
N LEU A 181 3.41 -22.61 -1.79
CA LEU A 181 3.55 -23.58 -0.71
C LEU A 181 2.36 -24.55 -0.71
N PRO A 182 2.57 -25.84 -1.02
CA PRO A 182 1.49 -26.84 -1.11
C PRO A 182 0.64 -26.99 0.16
N GLN A 183 1.23 -26.67 1.32
CA GLN A 183 0.58 -26.78 2.64
C GLN A 183 -0.35 -25.59 2.93
N CYS A 184 -0.17 -24.48 2.21
CA CYS A 184 -0.87 -23.22 2.42
C CYS A 184 -2.04 -23.13 1.45
N THR A 185 -3.21 -23.64 1.81
CA THR A 185 -4.42 -23.44 0.99
C THR A 185 -5.24 -22.28 1.53
N GLU A 186 -5.84 -21.46 0.65
CA GLU A 186 -6.64 -20.28 1.06
C GLU A 186 -7.85 -20.67 1.94
N ASP A 187 -8.35 -21.90 1.79
CA ASP A 187 -9.51 -22.43 2.54
C ASP A 187 -9.15 -22.97 3.94
N ALA A 188 -7.86 -23.07 4.30
CA ALA A 188 -7.45 -23.73 5.54
C ALA A 188 -7.67 -22.87 6.81
N GLY A 189 -8.04 -21.59 6.69
CA GLY A 189 -8.25 -20.68 7.84
C GLY A 189 -6.98 -20.34 8.66
N ASP A 190 -5.89 -21.05 8.42
CA ASP A 190 -4.64 -21.00 9.20
C ASP A 190 -3.54 -20.15 8.54
N LEU A 191 -3.72 -19.74 7.29
CA LEU A 191 -2.81 -18.82 6.60
C LEU A 191 -3.27 -17.37 6.84
N GLY A 192 -2.40 -16.55 7.43
CA GLY A 192 -2.72 -15.16 7.74
C GLY A 192 -1.50 -14.27 7.72
N VAL A 193 -1.69 -13.00 7.37
CA VAL A 193 -0.62 -12.00 7.37
C VAL A 193 -1.10 -10.75 8.10
N GLU A 194 -0.32 -10.32 9.09
CA GLU A 194 -0.51 -9.09 9.83
C GLU A 194 0.68 -8.16 9.59
N LEU A 195 0.43 -6.87 9.40
CA LEU A 195 1.47 -5.86 9.21
C LEU A 195 1.42 -4.87 10.37
N PHE A 196 2.52 -4.78 11.12
CA PHE A 196 2.71 -3.83 12.20
C PHE A 196 3.71 -2.78 11.76
N MET A 197 3.28 -1.52 11.74
CA MET A 197 4.16 -0.40 11.43
C MET A 197 4.62 0.25 12.71
N ALA A 198 5.93 0.37 12.89
CA ALA A 198 6.49 1.16 13.97
C ALA A 198 6.11 2.65 13.78
N ALA A 199 5.85 3.35 14.88
CA ALA A 199 5.67 4.79 14.82
C ALA A 199 6.90 5.43 14.17
N ALA A 200 6.67 6.36 13.23
CA ALA A 200 7.74 7.11 12.62
C ALA A 200 8.54 7.85 13.70
N GLY A 201 9.86 7.64 13.75
CA GLY A 201 10.74 8.41 14.61
C GLY A 201 10.75 9.90 14.19
N GLY A 202 10.77 10.80 15.17
CA GLY A 202 10.76 12.24 14.95
C GLY A 202 9.35 12.83 14.86
N GLY A 203 9.11 13.91 15.59
CA GLY A 203 7.82 14.60 15.62
C GLY A 203 7.46 15.29 14.28
N VAL A 204 6.31 15.96 14.26
CA VAL A 204 5.77 16.67 13.08
C VAL A 204 6.81 17.60 12.43
N GLY A 205 7.61 18.30 13.22
CA GLY A 205 8.65 19.21 12.73
C GLY A 205 9.75 18.51 11.92
N GLN A 206 10.23 17.34 12.38
CA GLN A 206 11.24 16.57 11.66
C GLN A 206 10.68 16.00 10.35
N SER A 207 9.43 15.53 10.37
CA SER A 207 8.76 15.04 9.15
C SER A 207 8.60 16.15 8.10
N GLN A 208 8.32 17.38 8.53
CA GLN A 208 8.22 18.55 7.64
C GLN A 208 9.59 18.98 7.08
N ALA A 209 10.63 18.97 7.91
CA ALA A 209 12.00 19.28 7.48
C ALA A 209 12.50 18.25 6.46
N ASN A 210 12.34 16.96 6.75
CA ASN A 210 12.69 15.87 5.83
C ASN A 210 11.92 16.00 4.51
N ALA A 211 10.63 16.32 4.55
CA ALA A 211 9.85 16.56 3.34
C ALA A 211 10.37 17.76 2.53
N ALA A 212 10.81 18.83 3.19
CA ALA A 212 11.40 20.00 2.52
C ALA A 212 12.75 19.69 1.88
N GLU A 213 13.54 18.82 2.49
CA GLU A 213 14.85 18.37 1.99
C GLU A 213 14.74 17.19 0.99
N GLY A 214 13.53 16.68 0.75
CA GLY A 214 13.32 15.52 -0.11
C GLY A 214 13.84 14.20 0.48
N VAL A 215 14.10 14.17 1.79
CA VAL A 215 14.61 13.00 2.51
C VAL A 215 13.52 11.94 2.63
N VAL A 216 13.78 10.76 2.07
CA VAL A 216 12.91 9.59 2.21
C VAL A 216 13.13 8.98 3.60
N GLY A 217 12.13 9.14 4.48
CA GLY A 217 12.17 8.53 5.81
C GLY A 217 11.89 7.03 5.73
N ARG A 218 12.84 6.22 6.19
CA ARG A 218 12.64 4.76 6.27
C ARG A 218 11.58 4.40 7.32
N ARG A 219 10.85 3.32 7.07
CA ARG A 219 9.76 2.81 7.90
C ARG A 219 10.01 1.35 8.19
N GLN A 220 10.12 1.00 9.47
CA GLN A 220 10.18 -0.39 9.90
C GLN A 220 8.78 -0.97 9.94
N ILE A 221 8.64 -2.10 9.26
CA ILE A 221 7.42 -2.91 9.20
C ILE A 221 7.77 -4.29 9.72
N LEU A 222 7.07 -4.72 10.77
CA LEU A 222 7.03 -6.12 11.17
C LEU A 222 5.88 -6.79 10.42
N ARG A 223 6.22 -7.73 9.54
CA ARG A 223 5.24 -8.60 8.88
C ARG A 223 5.20 -9.93 9.62
N ARG A 224 4.10 -10.16 10.31
CA ARG A 224 3.83 -11.45 10.96
C ARG A 224 3.05 -12.33 10.01
N ILE A 225 3.55 -13.53 9.80
CA ILE A 225 3.01 -14.51 8.86
C ILE A 225 2.63 -15.74 9.66
N THR A 226 1.34 -16.05 9.71
CA THR A 226 0.85 -17.31 10.25
C THR A 226 0.77 -18.31 9.11
N VAL A 227 1.43 -19.46 9.24
CA VAL A 227 1.42 -20.56 8.27
C VAL A 227 0.89 -21.84 8.90
N PRO A 228 0.15 -22.68 8.14
CA PRO A 228 -0.32 -23.97 8.63
C PRO A 228 0.82 -24.96 8.86
N GLY A 229 0.60 -25.86 9.82
CA GLY A 229 1.46 -27.01 10.10
C GLY A 229 2.58 -26.70 11.09
N THR A 230 3.73 -27.35 10.91
CA THR A 230 4.94 -27.24 11.75
C THR A 230 6.14 -26.79 10.92
N PRO A 231 7.27 -26.39 11.54
CA PRO A 231 8.49 -26.10 10.78
C PRO A 231 9.04 -27.29 9.98
N SER A 232 8.63 -28.52 10.31
CA SER A 232 8.99 -29.70 9.51
C SER A 232 8.15 -29.84 8.24
N THR A 233 6.88 -29.46 8.26
CA THR A 233 5.99 -29.54 7.09
C THR A 233 6.05 -28.30 6.21
N THR A 234 6.25 -27.14 6.83
CA THR A 234 6.35 -25.82 6.19
C THR A 234 7.64 -25.15 6.66
N PRO A 235 8.81 -25.54 6.12
CA PRO A 235 10.09 -25.03 6.60
C PRO A 235 10.23 -23.51 6.39
N LEU A 236 10.90 -22.85 7.34
CA LEU A 236 11.17 -21.41 7.27
C LEU A 236 11.83 -20.99 5.95
N ILE A 237 12.76 -21.82 5.45
CA ILE A 237 13.46 -21.56 4.19
C ILE A 237 12.52 -21.53 2.99
N ALA A 238 11.47 -22.37 2.98
CA ALA A 238 10.47 -22.37 1.93
C ALA A 238 9.59 -21.12 2.00
N VAL A 239 9.19 -20.72 3.22
CA VAL A 239 8.46 -19.45 3.44
C VAL A 239 9.29 -18.27 2.93
N GLN A 240 10.55 -18.16 3.36
CA GLN A 240 11.45 -17.08 2.93
C GLN A 240 11.67 -17.07 1.40
N ALA A 241 11.84 -18.23 0.78
CA ALA A 241 11.98 -18.35 -0.68
C ALA A 241 10.70 -17.94 -1.43
N ALA A 242 9.51 -18.25 -0.90
CA ALA A 242 8.24 -17.77 -1.45
C ALA A 242 8.13 -16.23 -1.35
N LEU A 243 8.53 -15.65 -0.21
CA LEU A 243 8.49 -14.19 0.01
C LEU A 243 9.49 -13.40 -0.87
N GLN A 244 10.46 -14.07 -1.48
CA GLN A 244 11.28 -13.48 -2.53
C GLN A 244 10.55 -13.32 -3.86
N ARG A 245 9.33 -13.87 -3.99
CA ARG A 245 8.50 -13.77 -5.19
C ARG A 245 7.23 -12.92 -4.97
N ASP A 246 6.96 -12.45 -3.76
CA ASP A 246 5.81 -11.59 -3.49
C ASP A 246 5.96 -10.24 -4.23
N PRO A 247 5.07 -9.90 -5.19
CA PRO A 247 5.25 -8.73 -6.06
C PRO A 247 5.33 -7.40 -5.31
N ILE A 248 4.50 -7.22 -4.27
CA ILE A 248 4.49 -5.99 -3.46
C ILE A 248 5.77 -5.88 -2.64
N SER A 249 6.19 -6.96 -1.96
CA SER A 249 7.46 -6.99 -1.21
C SER A 249 8.67 -6.70 -2.10
N LEU A 250 8.72 -7.34 -3.27
CA LEU A 250 9.79 -7.11 -4.24
C LEU A 250 9.82 -5.65 -4.68
N THR A 251 8.66 -5.06 -4.96
CA THR A 251 8.60 -3.68 -5.40
C THR A 251 9.04 -2.71 -4.29
N TYR A 252 8.66 -2.95 -3.04
CA TYR A 252 9.17 -2.18 -1.91
C TYR A 252 10.69 -2.31 -1.73
N ARG A 253 11.26 -3.51 -1.85
CA ARG A 253 12.72 -3.74 -1.77
C ARG A 253 13.47 -3.07 -2.92
N ASN A 254 12.86 -2.95 -4.10
CA ASN A 254 13.49 -2.44 -5.31
C ASN A 254 13.34 -0.93 -5.54
N GLY A 255 12.97 -0.16 -4.52
CA GLY A 255 12.86 1.29 -4.64
C GLY A 255 11.44 1.84 -4.73
N GLY A 256 10.41 1.00 -4.58
CA GLY A 256 9.01 1.39 -4.50
C GLY A 256 8.22 1.23 -5.80
N ILE A 257 6.92 1.50 -5.71
CA ILE A 257 5.93 1.16 -6.76
C ILE A 257 5.68 2.29 -7.76
N LEU A 258 6.18 3.51 -7.55
CA LEU A 258 5.77 4.69 -8.34
C LEU A 258 6.74 4.98 -9.48
N LEU A 259 6.26 4.85 -10.72
CA LEU A 259 7.00 5.15 -11.93
C LEU A 259 6.83 6.59 -12.39
N HIS A 260 5.65 7.17 -12.17
CA HIS A 260 5.30 8.50 -12.62
C HIS A 260 4.28 9.15 -11.68
N HIS A 261 4.36 10.47 -11.52
CA HIS A 261 3.43 11.25 -10.72
C HIS A 261 3.17 12.61 -11.37
N GLU A 262 1.91 12.87 -11.67
CA GLU A 262 1.46 14.13 -12.27
C GLU A 262 0.31 14.73 -11.45
N VAL A 263 0.29 16.06 -11.35
CA VAL A 263 -0.82 16.82 -10.75
C VAL A 263 -1.34 17.83 -11.75
N VAL A 264 -2.60 17.67 -12.14
CA VAL A 264 -3.33 18.55 -13.04
C VAL A 264 -4.34 19.37 -12.23
N VAL A 265 -4.43 20.66 -12.52
CA VAL A 265 -5.47 21.55 -11.98
C VAL A 265 -6.43 21.90 -13.09
N ALA A 266 -7.72 21.67 -12.86
CA ALA A 266 -8.81 21.86 -13.82
C ALA A 266 -9.94 22.74 -13.26
#